data_AF-A0A7S4F4G3-F1
#
_entry.id   AF-A0A7S4F4G3-F1
#
_cell.length_a   1.000
_cell.length_b   1.000
_cell.length_c   1.000
_cell.angle_alpha   90.00
_cell.angle_beta   90.00
_cell.angle_gamma   90.00
#
_symmetry.space_group_name_H-M   'P 1'
#
loop_
_entity.id
_entity.type
_entity.pdbx_description
1 polymer ?
#
loop_
_entity_poly.entity_id
_entity_poly.type
_entity_poly.pdbx_seq_one_letter_code
_entity_poly.pdbx_strand_id
1 'polypeptide(L)'
;MAKVHRERHWQSSTLRLSLLVCLCAIPADSRIVRISPGAVCGQRFPVVIKRNEPPVQVLQPFPGRTPGTDPADDLLGEKRRAFWVYALLPPILAYATYEDVARTVHFLLDSQPFDILVRRAALEADVIRPAFNGVVVPVLGTALGTLLAGTINVLRNRQVDIHKHLLTEIGLLRMLRRAIFGAYGSLQHVERRERALGYLSDYACQLRDECQSNSTHSVREGLFDVENGIDRLAQMLHGIDGAAVARESTVAAASETLAELNDHRSKRVTAMLFSFPPLHWIILALLAAGLVTIFLVESDEQVVQYLDSLQLRGFFAAMVAVCSTTTMLVYDLNEPFISGAFTIPPLTEQLDHVCSIFESDLQALKERRHSDRGERQRSTDTTTSMANQDWGTQQTVYFHLLTGKSGSRIRMLGDIVAQMRIRVRRGRRAVDASRIRLQRAKRSLRVGA
;
A
#
# COMPACT_ATOMS: atom_id res chain seq x y z
N MET A 1 -52.23 -24.89 -20.20
CA MET A 1 -50.80 -25.07 -20.56
C MET A 1 -49.99 -23.77 -20.63
N ALA A 2 -50.52 -22.63 -21.10
CA ALA A 2 -49.76 -21.37 -21.15
C ALA A 2 -49.36 -20.77 -19.77
N LYS A 3 -50.13 -21.05 -18.70
CA LYS A 3 -49.83 -20.59 -17.33
C LYS A 3 -48.60 -21.29 -16.72
N VAL A 4 -48.45 -22.59 -16.99
CA VAL A 4 -47.31 -23.42 -16.55
C VAL A 4 -46.01 -23.01 -17.24
N HIS A 5 -46.07 -22.55 -18.49
CA HIS A 5 -44.88 -22.08 -19.21
C HIS A 5 -44.37 -20.71 -18.73
N ARG A 6 -45.26 -19.87 -18.18
CA ARG A 6 -44.91 -18.54 -17.65
C ARG A 6 -44.27 -18.60 -16.27
N GLU A 7 -44.69 -19.54 -15.42
CA GLU A 7 -44.11 -19.77 -14.09
C GLU A 7 -42.69 -20.36 -14.17
N ARG A 8 -42.40 -21.24 -15.14
CA ARG A 8 -41.04 -21.77 -15.36
C ARG A 8 -40.03 -20.68 -15.76
N HIS A 9 -40.46 -19.64 -16.48
CA HIS A 9 -39.56 -18.55 -16.90
C HIS A 9 -39.21 -17.59 -15.77
N TRP A 10 -40.12 -17.38 -14.81
CA TRP A 10 -39.85 -16.60 -13.59
C TRP A 10 -38.94 -17.37 -12.64
N GLN A 11 -39.18 -18.66 -12.42
CA GLN A 11 -38.33 -19.51 -11.57
C GLN A 11 -36.89 -19.65 -12.11
N SER A 12 -36.70 -19.74 -13.43
CA SER A 12 -35.37 -19.71 -14.04
C SER A 12 -34.61 -18.40 -13.80
N SER A 13 -35.33 -17.29 -13.60
CA SER A 13 -34.72 -15.96 -13.46
C SER A 13 -34.32 -15.68 -12.01
N THR A 14 -35.15 -16.10 -11.05
CA THR A 14 -34.83 -16.08 -9.62
C THR A 14 -33.74 -17.08 -9.24
N LEU A 15 -33.76 -18.31 -9.78
CA LEU A 15 -32.66 -19.29 -9.59
C LEU A 15 -31.31 -18.74 -10.07
N ARG A 16 -31.29 -18.05 -11.23
CA ARG A 16 -30.07 -17.40 -11.74
C ARG A 16 -29.61 -16.27 -10.83
N LEU A 17 -30.54 -15.48 -10.28
CA LEU A 17 -30.22 -14.41 -9.33
C LEU A 17 -29.70 -14.93 -7.99
N SER A 18 -30.27 -16.00 -7.43
CA SER A 18 -29.84 -16.61 -6.17
C SER A 18 -28.47 -17.29 -6.29
N LEU A 19 -28.24 -18.00 -7.41
CA LEU A 19 -26.92 -18.57 -7.74
C LEU A 19 -25.91 -17.46 -8.06
N LEU A 20 -26.32 -16.38 -8.74
CA LEU A 20 -25.46 -15.20 -8.89
C LEU A 20 -25.17 -14.54 -7.55
N VAL A 21 -26.09 -14.43 -6.59
CA VAL A 21 -25.79 -13.82 -5.28
C VAL A 21 -24.80 -14.68 -4.49
N CYS A 22 -24.85 -16.02 -4.62
CA CYS A 22 -23.86 -16.92 -4.03
C CYS A 22 -22.52 -16.95 -4.80
N LEU A 23 -22.54 -16.81 -6.13
CA LEU A 23 -21.35 -16.81 -6.99
C LEU A 23 -20.69 -15.42 -7.16
N CYS A 24 -21.42 -14.33 -6.95
CA CYS A 24 -20.91 -12.95 -6.99
C CYS A 24 -20.06 -12.61 -5.75
N ALA A 25 -20.00 -13.50 -4.76
CA ALA A 25 -18.99 -13.44 -3.71
C ALA A 25 -17.62 -13.96 -4.18
N ILE A 26 -17.54 -14.58 -5.37
CA ILE A 26 -16.27 -14.82 -6.05
C ILE A 26 -15.97 -13.52 -6.81
N PRO A 27 -14.87 -12.81 -6.51
CA PRO A 27 -14.46 -11.69 -7.34
C PRO A 27 -14.14 -12.26 -8.73
N ALA A 28 -15.10 -12.17 -9.65
CA ALA A 28 -14.82 -12.31 -11.06
C ALA A 28 -13.80 -11.22 -11.37
N ASP A 29 -12.57 -11.64 -11.69
CA ASP A 29 -11.46 -10.78 -12.12
C ASP A 29 -11.95 -9.99 -13.35
N SER A 30 -12.62 -8.87 -13.11
CA SER A 30 -13.16 -7.98 -14.13
C SER A 30 -12.03 -7.09 -14.61
N ARG A 31 -11.07 -7.73 -15.28
CA ARG A 31 -10.14 -7.07 -16.20
C ARG A 31 -10.92 -6.61 -17.42
N ILE A 32 -11.79 -5.62 -17.23
CA ILE A 32 -12.25 -4.78 -18.33
C ILE A 32 -11.12 -3.79 -18.58
N VAL A 33 -10.34 -4.12 -19.59
CA VAL A 33 -9.32 -3.30 -20.23
C VAL A 33 -9.93 -1.92 -20.53
N ARG A 34 -9.61 -0.91 -19.69
CA ARG A 34 -9.70 0.49 -20.08
C ARG A 34 -8.36 0.88 -20.71
N ILE A 35 -8.31 0.86 -22.04
CA ILE A 35 -7.30 1.61 -22.78
C ILE A 35 -7.66 3.09 -22.61
N SER A 36 -6.89 3.82 -21.78
CA SER A 36 -6.88 5.28 -21.84
C SER A 36 -5.77 5.73 -22.78
N PRO A 37 -6.02 6.67 -23.70
CA PRO A 37 -5.00 7.24 -24.57
C PRO A 37 -4.10 8.20 -23.78
N GLY A 38 -2.83 8.23 -24.15
CA GLY A 38 -1.77 8.98 -23.47
C GLY A 38 -2.08 10.47 -23.33
N ALA A 39 -1.75 11.02 -22.16
CA ALA A 39 -1.72 12.45 -21.91
C ALA A 39 -0.26 12.92 -21.85
N VAL A 40 0.11 13.74 -22.84
CA VAL A 40 1.32 14.55 -22.86
C VAL A 40 1.21 15.60 -21.76
N CYS A 41 2.09 15.56 -20.76
CA CYS A 41 2.16 16.57 -19.72
C CYS A 41 3.03 17.75 -20.19
N GLY A 42 2.39 18.89 -20.42
CA GLY A 42 3.05 20.18 -20.53
C GLY A 42 2.18 21.23 -19.88
N GLN A 43 2.61 21.77 -18.74
CA GLN A 43 2.20 23.08 -18.27
C GLN A 43 3.18 23.64 -17.24
N ARG A 44 3.62 24.87 -17.49
CA ARG A 44 4.52 25.68 -16.65
C ARG A 44 3.70 26.46 -15.62
N PHE A 45 4.18 26.54 -14.39
CA PHE A 45 3.84 27.62 -13.46
C PHE A 45 5.09 28.16 -12.75
N PRO A 46 5.13 29.46 -12.39
CA PRO A 46 6.32 30.10 -11.83
C PRO A 46 6.41 29.91 -10.32
N VAL A 47 7.61 29.62 -9.82
CA VAL A 47 7.92 29.51 -8.39
C VAL A 47 8.68 30.76 -7.92
N VAL A 48 8.13 31.42 -6.89
CA VAL A 48 8.79 32.49 -6.13
C VAL A 48 9.71 31.85 -5.09
N ILE A 49 10.99 32.22 -5.13
CA ILE A 49 12.05 31.70 -4.26
C ILE A 49 12.04 32.41 -2.90
N LYS A 50 12.02 31.66 -1.80
CA LYS A 50 12.63 32.07 -0.52
C LYS A 50 13.42 30.92 0.11
N ARG A 51 14.72 31.18 0.34
CA ARG A 51 15.72 30.32 0.98
C ARG A 51 15.58 30.31 2.50
N ASN A 52 15.75 29.14 3.12
CA ASN A 52 16.71 28.80 4.19
C ASN A 52 16.27 27.55 4.98
N GLU A 53 17.05 26.46 4.94
CA GLU A 53 17.01 25.32 5.88
C GLU A 53 18.36 25.25 6.63
N PRO A 54 18.47 24.81 7.92
CA PRO A 54 18.22 23.41 8.40
C PRO A 54 17.66 23.36 9.87
N PRO A 55 17.57 22.23 10.64
CA PRO A 55 17.95 20.81 10.41
C PRO A 55 16.84 19.76 10.70
N VAL A 56 17.14 18.49 10.38
CA VAL A 56 16.40 17.22 10.57
C VAL A 56 15.19 17.33 11.51
N GLN A 57 14.01 17.49 10.92
CA GLN A 57 12.74 17.46 11.61
C GLN A 57 12.26 16.01 11.73
N VAL A 58 11.90 15.61 12.95
CA VAL A 58 10.81 14.65 13.17
C VAL A 58 9.66 15.18 12.33
N LEU A 59 9.17 14.40 11.35
CA LEU A 59 8.07 14.79 10.44
C LEU A 59 7.01 15.55 11.24
N GLN A 60 6.99 16.87 11.10
CA GLN A 60 5.81 17.61 11.53
C GLN A 60 4.75 17.36 10.47
N PRO A 61 3.48 17.11 10.85
CA PRO A 61 2.40 17.06 9.89
C PRO A 61 2.43 18.36 9.08
N PHE A 62 2.42 18.21 7.75
CA PHE A 62 2.57 19.29 6.78
C PHE A 62 1.68 20.50 7.16
N PRO A 63 2.26 21.66 7.52
CA PRO A 63 1.48 22.86 7.79
C PRO A 63 1.06 23.47 6.45
N GLY A 64 -0.17 23.20 6.03
CA GLY A 64 -0.74 23.82 4.81
C GLY A 64 -1.81 23.02 4.08
N ARG A 65 -2.02 21.75 4.44
CA ARG A 65 -3.09 20.95 3.82
C ARG A 65 -4.44 21.37 4.42
N THR A 66 -5.19 22.20 3.71
CA THR A 66 -6.58 22.49 4.06
C THR A 66 -7.41 21.22 3.86
N PRO A 67 -8.07 20.68 4.90
CA PRO A 67 -8.89 19.48 4.75
C PRO A 67 -10.05 19.78 3.80
N GLY A 68 -10.14 19.04 2.68
CA GLY A 68 -11.33 19.02 1.83
C GLY A 68 -11.17 19.38 0.35
N THR A 69 -9.96 19.50 -0.21
CA THR A 69 -9.80 19.77 -1.67
C THR A 69 -8.84 18.84 -2.41
N ASP A 70 -8.20 17.88 -1.74
CA ASP A 70 -7.33 16.94 -2.45
C ASP A 70 -8.14 15.79 -3.06
N PRO A 71 -8.05 15.55 -4.37
CA PRO A 71 -8.79 14.48 -5.05
C PRO A 71 -8.45 13.07 -4.50
N ALA A 72 -7.31 12.94 -3.81
CA ALA A 72 -6.93 11.71 -3.12
C ALA A 72 -7.80 11.42 -1.88
N ASP A 73 -8.21 12.45 -1.13
CA ASP A 73 -9.08 12.31 0.03
C ASP A 73 -10.50 11.88 -0.39
N ASP A 74 -10.99 12.42 -1.51
CA ASP A 74 -12.28 12.05 -2.08
C ASP A 74 -12.30 10.58 -2.55
N LEU A 75 -11.22 10.13 -3.20
CA LEU A 75 -11.08 8.73 -3.65
C LEU A 75 -11.04 7.75 -2.46
N LEU A 76 -10.32 8.09 -1.39
CA LEU A 76 -10.30 7.30 -0.16
C LEU A 76 -11.69 7.25 0.50
N GLY A 77 -12.42 8.36 0.49
CA GLY A 77 -13.78 8.45 0.98
C GLY A 77 -14.76 7.55 0.20
N GLU A 78 -14.69 7.57 -1.13
CA GLU A 78 -15.52 6.74 -2.01
C GLU A 78 -15.26 5.25 -1.76
N LYS A 79 -14.00 4.83 -1.68
CA LYS A 79 -13.66 3.42 -1.46
C LYS A 79 -14.02 2.93 -0.06
N ARG A 80 -13.90 3.78 0.96
CA ARG A 80 -14.40 3.45 2.32
C ARG A 80 -15.92 3.28 2.32
N ARG A 81 -16.65 4.06 1.53
CA ARG A 81 -18.11 3.85 1.36
C ARG A 81 -18.38 2.53 0.64
N ALA A 82 -17.65 2.23 -0.43
CA ALA A 82 -17.76 0.95 -1.13
C ALA A 82 -17.53 -0.23 -0.18
N PHE A 83 -16.53 -0.16 0.71
CA PHE A 83 -16.31 -1.17 1.74
C PHE A 83 -17.57 -1.42 2.59
N TRP A 84 -18.15 -0.37 3.15
CA TRP A 84 -19.36 -0.50 3.98
C TRP A 84 -20.54 -1.04 3.19
N VAL A 85 -20.70 -0.64 1.93
CA VAL A 85 -21.74 -1.18 1.05
C VAL A 85 -21.52 -2.68 0.83
N TYR A 86 -20.33 -3.13 0.46
CA TYR A 86 -20.04 -4.55 0.25
C TYR A 86 -20.11 -5.39 1.53
N ALA A 87 -19.82 -4.82 2.69
CA ALA A 87 -19.91 -5.52 3.97
C ALA A 87 -21.38 -5.67 4.44
N LEU A 88 -22.19 -4.60 4.32
CA LEU A 88 -23.53 -4.53 4.91
C LEU A 88 -24.66 -4.92 3.94
N LEU A 89 -24.50 -4.69 2.64
CA LEU A 89 -25.53 -4.99 1.65
C LEU A 89 -25.83 -6.50 1.55
N PRO A 90 -24.83 -7.41 1.46
CA PRO A 90 -25.12 -8.84 1.34
C PRO A 90 -25.91 -9.43 2.52
N PRO A 91 -25.60 -9.09 3.80
CA PRO A 91 -26.41 -9.53 4.94
C PRO A 91 -27.85 -9.03 4.93
N ILE A 92 -28.07 -7.77 4.55
CA ILE A 92 -29.42 -7.19 4.47
C ILE A 92 -30.22 -7.89 3.37
N LEU A 93 -29.60 -8.11 2.21
CA LEU A 93 -30.22 -8.85 1.12
C LEU A 93 -30.49 -10.30 1.53
N ALA A 94 -29.53 -10.99 2.16
CA ALA A 94 -29.68 -12.35 2.65
C ALA A 94 -30.84 -12.47 3.66
N TYR A 95 -30.99 -11.51 4.57
CA TYR A 95 -32.11 -11.48 5.50
C TYR A 95 -33.47 -11.37 4.77
N ALA A 96 -33.54 -10.54 3.73
CA ALA A 96 -34.75 -10.31 2.96
C ALA A 96 -35.09 -11.47 2.02
N THR A 97 -34.08 -12.09 1.39
CA THR A 97 -34.26 -13.14 0.38
C THR A 97 -34.21 -14.56 0.96
N TYR A 98 -34.03 -14.71 2.27
CA TYR A 98 -33.95 -16.01 2.93
C TYR A 98 -35.05 -16.99 2.52
N GLU A 99 -36.33 -16.57 2.53
CA GLU A 99 -37.44 -17.46 2.18
C GLU A 99 -37.38 -17.94 0.74
N ASP A 100 -37.01 -17.06 -0.19
CA ASP A 100 -36.91 -17.41 -1.60
C ASP A 100 -35.74 -18.35 -1.85
N VAL A 101 -34.61 -18.12 -1.18
CA VAL A 101 -33.43 -19.00 -1.24
C VAL A 101 -33.75 -20.37 -0.64
N ALA A 102 -34.39 -20.42 0.53
CA ALA A 102 -34.78 -21.67 1.18
C ALA A 102 -35.75 -22.48 0.32
N ARG A 103 -36.81 -21.85 -0.23
CA ARG A 103 -37.74 -22.52 -1.17
C ARG A 103 -37.03 -23.05 -2.41
N THR A 104 -36.04 -22.33 -2.90
CA THR A 104 -35.26 -22.74 -4.06
C THR A 104 -34.42 -23.97 -3.76
N VAL A 105 -33.78 -24.02 -2.59
CA VAL A 105 -33.03 -25.19 -2.13
C VAL A 105 -33.96 -26.39 -1.92
N HIS A 106 -35.11 -26.20 -1.28
CA HIS A 106 -36.12 -27.24 -1.10
C HIS A 106 -36.60 -27.80 -2.44
N PHE A 107 -36.88 -26.94 -3.42
CA PHE A 107 -37.27 -27.38 -4.77
C PHE A 107 -36.17 -28.20 -5.46
N LEU A 108 -34.91 -27.84 -5.27
CA LEU A 108 -33.78 -28.61 -5.81
C LEU A 108 -33.64 -29.98 -5.13
N LEU A 109 -33.86 -30.06 -3.82
CA LEU A 109 -33.83 -31.32 -3.07
C LEU A 109 -35.00 -32.24 -3.45
N ASP A 110 -36.20 -31.69 -3.61
CA ASP A 110 -37.42 -32.43 -4.00
C ASP A 110 -37.38 -32.96 -5.43
N SER A 111 -36.54 -32.39 -6.29
CA SER A 111 -36.41 -32.84 -7.67
C SER A 111 -35.78 -34.25 -7.81
N GLN A 112 -35.33 -34.85 -6.71
CA GLN A 112 -34.81 -36.22 -6.66
C GLN A 112 -35.94 -37.27 -6.64
N PRO A 113 -35.78 -38.43 -7.31
CA PRO A 113 -36.86 -39.41 -7.49
C PRO A 113 -37.41 -39.98 -6.16
N PHE A 114 -38.74 -39.93 -6.04
CA PHE A 114 -39.55 -40.14 -4.82
C PHE A 114 -39.40 -41.51 -4.12
N ASP A 115 -39.01 -42.57 -4.85
CA ASP A 115 -38.93 -43.94 -4.31
C ASP A 115 -37.78 -44.15 -3.29
N ILE A 116 -36.79 -43.25 -3.26
CA ILE A 116 -35.66 -43.32 -2.32
C ILE A 116 -35.98 -42.56 -1.02
N LEU A 117 -36.97 -41.65 -1.02
CA LEU A 117 -37.24 -40.72 0.08
C LEU A 117 -37.93 -41.35 1.30
N VAL A 118 -38.88 -42.29 1.11
CA VAL A 118 -39.65 -42.88 2.22
C VAL A 118 -38.80 -43.81 3.10
N ARG A 119 -37.83 -44.52 2.51
CA ARG A 119 -36.84 -45.33 3.26
C ARG A 119 -35.69 -44.48 3.83
N ARG A 120 -35.42 -43.31 3.23
CA ARG A 120 -34.44 -42.33 3.71
C ARG A 120 -34.90 -41.60 4.96
N ALA A 121 -36.15 -41.16 5.05
CA ALA A 121 -36.59 -40.29 6.15
C ALA A 121 -36.28 -40.83 7.57
N ALA A 122 -36.44 -42.14 7.78
CA ALA A 122 -36.09 -42.79 9.06
C ALA A 122 -34.57 -42.96 9.25
N LEU A 123 -33.83 -43.31 8.20
CA LEU A 123 -32.37 -43.46 8.23
C LEU A 123 -31.65 -42.10 8.39
N GLU A 124 -32.23 -41.06 7.79
CA GLU A 124 -31.73 -39.70 7.72
C GLU A 124 -31.84 -39.01 9.08
N ALA A 125 -33.00 -39.16 9.75
CA ALA A 125 -33.24 -38.63 11.08
C ALA A 125 -32.31 -39.25 12.14
N ASP A 126 -32.10 -40.57 12.11
CA ASP A 126 -31.41 -41.28 13.19
C ASP A 126 -29.89 -41.39 13.01
N VAL A 127 -29.37 -41.43 11.78
CA VAL A 127 -27.95 -41.72 11.52
C VAL A 127 -27.23 -40.58 10.81
N ILE A 128 -27.84 -39.99 9.79
CA ILE A 128 -27.17 -39.02 8.92
C ILE A 128 -27.06 -37.66 9.62
N ARG A 129 -28.14 -37.16 10.22
CA ARG A 129 -28.15 -35.83 10.86
C ARG A 129 -27.19 -35.69 12.04
N PRO A 130 -27.13 -36.63 13.01
CA PRO A 130 -26.15 -36.52 14.10
C PRO A 130 -24.71 -36.53 13.59
N ALA A 131 -24.43 -37.29 12.52
CA ALA A 131 -23.11 -37.32 11.90
C ALA A 131 -22.80 -36.02 11.15
N PHE A 132 -23.75 -35.45 10.41
CA PHE A 132 -23.58 -34.18 9.70
C PHE A 132 -23.38 -33.01 10.66
N ASN A 133 -24.30 -32.83 11.60
CA ASN A 133 -24.25 -31.74 12.58
C ASN A 133 -23.14 -31.92 13.61
N GLY A 134 -22.87 -33.16 14.03
CA GLY A 134 -21.86 -33.46 15.05
C GLY A 134 -20.42 -33.51 14.52
N VAL A 135 -20.22 -33.90 13.26
CA VAL A 135 -18.88 -34.12 12.71
C VAL A 135 -18.63 -33.25 11.48
N VAL A 136 -19.48 -33.33 10.45
CA VAL A 136 -19.21 -32.69 9.15
C VAL A 136 -19.19 -31.16 9.26
N VAL A 137 -20.21 -30.56 9.87
CA VAL A 137 -20.30 -29.09 10.01
C VAL A 137 -19.13 -28.53 10.83
N PRO A 138 -18.79 -29.07 12.02
CA PRO A 138 -17.61 -28.63 12.75
C PRO A 138 -16.30 -28.82 11.98
N VAL A 139 -16.12 -29.92 11.25
CA VAL A 139 -14.91 -30.17 10.44
C VAL A 139 -14.79 -29.16 9.30
N LEU A 140 -15.88 -28.88 8.58
CA LEU A 140 -15.88 -27.86 7.52
C LEU A 140 -15.67 -26.45 8.07
N GLY A 141 -16.30 -26.12 9.21
CA GLY A 141 -16.14 -24.84 9.89
C GLY A 141 -14.71 -24.61 10.38
N THR A 142 -14.10 -25.62 10.99
CA THR A 142 -12.70 -25.57 11.43
C THR A 142 -11.72 -25.52 10.25
N ALA A 143 -11.97 -26.27 9.17
CA ALA A 143 -11.17 -26.20 7.95
C ALA A 143 -11.24 -24.80 7.30
N LEU A 144 -12.44 -24.22 7.17
CA LEU A 144 -12.60 -22.87 6.65
C LEU A 144 -11.87 -21.86 7.54
N GLY A 145 -12.10 -21.91 8.86
CA GLY A 145 -11.51 -20.98 9.81
C GLY A 145 -9.97 -21.04 9.82
N THR A 146 -9.39 -22.23 9.77
CA THR A 146 -7.93 -22.42 9.75
C THR A 146 -7.29 -21.96 8.45
N LEU A 147 -7.86 -22.33 7.29
CA LEU A 147 -7.37 -21.86 5.98
C LEU A 147 -7.48 -20.34 5.87
N LEU A 148 -8.59 -19.79 6.35
CA LEU A 148 -8.83 -18.35 6.30
C LEU A 148 -7.88 -17.57 7.21
N ALA A 149 -7.66 -18.03 8.44
CA ALA A 149 -6.70 -17.43 9.36
C ALA A 149 -5.27 -17.49 8.79
N GLY A 150 -4.88 -18.62 8.19
CA GLY A 150 -3.61 -18.75 7.48
C GLY A 150 -3.48 -17.76 6.33
N THR A 151 -4.54 -17.62 5.53
CA THR A 151 -4.60 -16.68 4.40
C THR A 151 -4.39 -15.24 4.88
N ILE A 152 -5.17 -14.80 5.86
CA ILE A 152 -5.09 -13.45 6.43
C ILE A 152 -3.68 -13.19 7.00
N ASN A 153 -3.11 -14.14 7.73
CA ASN A 153 -1.78 -14.00 8.31
C ASN A 153 -0.69 -13.84 7.25
N VAL A 154 -0.72 -14.66 6.20
CA VAL A 154 0.26 -14.58 5.09
C VAL A 154 0.12 -13.26 4.34
N LEU A 155 -1.11 -12.84 3.99
CA LEU A 155 -1.32 -11.57 3.29
C LEU A 155 -0.88 -10.37 4.13
N ARG A 156 -1.17 -10.38 5.44
CA ARG A 156 -0.75 -9.33 6.36
C ARG A 156 0.78 -9.26 6.49
N ASN A 157 1.45 -10.40 6.67
CA ASN A 157 2.92 -10.44 6.74
C ASN A 157 3.54 -9.92 5.44
N ARG A 158 2.98 -10.33 4.30
CA ARG A 158 3.39 -9.81 2.99
C ARG A 158 3.28 -8.28 2.91
N GLN A 159 2.19 -7.68 3.38
CA GLN A 159 2.06 -6.21 3.42
C GLN A 159 3.13 -5.55 4.30
N VAL A 160 3.41 -6.14 5.48
CA VAL A 160 4.44 -5.64 6.40
C VAL A 160 5.84 -5.73 5.76
N ASP A 161 6.13 -6.82 5.06
CA ASP A 161 7.41 -7.01 4.37
C ASP A 161 7.58 -6.03 3.21
N ILE A 162 6.54 -5.85 2.38
CA ILE A 162 6.52 -4.84 1.31
C ILE A 162 6.77 -3.44 1.88
N HIS A 163 6.08 -3.08 2.96
CA HIS A 163 6.26 -1.81 3.64
C HIS A 163 7.70 -1.60 4.10
N LYS A 164 8.26 -2.59 4.79
CA LYS A 164 9.61 -2.56 5.34
C LYS A 164 10.64 -2.38 4.23
N HIS A 165 10.53 -3.15 3.15
CA HIS A 165 11.46 -3.07 2.03
C HIS A 165 11.34 -1.75 1.29
N LEU A 166 10.12 -1.27 1.00
CA LEU A 166 9.90 0.01 0.33
C LEU A 166 10.47 1.19 1.14
N LEU A 167 10.26 1.22 2.47
CA LEU A 167 10.83 2.26 3.32
C LEU A 167 12.36 2.24 3.31
N THR A 168 12.94 1.04 3.29
CA THR A 168 14.39 0.87 3.23
C THR A 168 14.95 1.33 1.89
N GLU A 169 14.29 1.00 0.78
CA GLU A 169 14.64 1.49 -0.56
C GLU A 169 14.58 3.02 -0.64
N ILE A 170 13.51 3.65 -0.13
CA ILE A 170 13.39 5.12 -0.06
C ILE A 170 14.56 5.73 0.74
N GLY A 171 14.95 5.09 1.84
CA GLY A 171 16.11 5.48 2.63
C GLY A 171 17.42 5.39 1.85
N LEU A 172 17.63 4.28 1.15
CA LEU A 172 18.80 4.01 0.32
C LEU A 172 18.90 4.99 -0.85
N LEU A 173 17.80 5.32 -1.53
CA LEU A 173 17.76 6.33 -2.58
C LEU A 173 18.23 7.71 -2.08
N ARG A 174 17.81 8.10 -0.87
CA ARG A 174 18.28 9.36 -0.25
C ARG A 174 19.77 9.30 0.12
N MET A 175 20.27 8.14 0.53
CA MET A 175 21.70 7.95 0.83
C MET A 175 22.55 7.98 -0.44
N LEU A 176 22.11 7.28 -1.51
CA LEU A 176 22.73 7.29 -2.83
C LEU A 176 22.79 8.70 -3.42
N ARG A 177 21.71 9.48 -3.32
CA ARG A 177 21.71 10.90 -3.70
C ARG A 177 22.86 11.64 -3.03
N ARG A 178 22.99 11.55 -1.71
CA ARG A 178 24.07 12.23 -0.95
C ARG A 178 25.45 11.73 -1.37
N ALA A 179 25.60 10.42 -1.59
CA ALA A 179 26.85 9.83 -2.06
C ALA A 179 27.24 10.37 -3.45
N ILE A 180 26.29 10.49 -4.38
CA ILE A 180 26.49 11.07 -5.71
C ILE A 180 26.91 12.54 -5.62
N PHE A 181 26.27 13.34 -4.77
CA PHE A 181 26.67 14.73 -4.57
C PHE A 181 28.07 14.85 -3.97
N GLY A 182 28.46 13.98 -3.04
CA GLY A 182 29.81 13.93 -2.49
C GLY A 182 30.85 13.44 -3.50
N ALA A 183 30.53 12.39 -4.27
CA ALA A 183 31.42 11.78 -5.25
C ALA A 183 31.63 12.67 -6.48
N TYR A 184 30.62 13.44 -6.90
CA TYR A 184 30.68 14.28 -8.09
C TYR A 184 30.59 15.77 -7.78
N GLY A 185 30.98 16.21 -6.57
CA GLY A 185 30.76 17.57 -6.05
C GLY A 185 31.39 18.72 -6.85
N SER A 186 32.44 18.47 -7.63
CA SER A 186 33.13 19.51 -8.42
C SER A 186 32.36 19.92 -9.68
N LEU A 187 32.60 21.15 -10.14
CA LEU A 187 32.04 21.69 -11.39
C LEU A 187 32.42 20.85 -12.62
N GLN A 188 33.60 20.22 -12.60
CA GLN A 188 34.09 19.37 -13.67
C GLN A 188 33.25 18.09 -13.88
N HIS A 189 32.42 17.70 -12.91
CA HIS A 189 31.62 16.48 -12.97
C HIS A 189 30.10 16.74 -12.99
N VAL A 190 29.66 17.97 -13.29
CA VAL A 190 28.23 18.31 -13.35
C VAL A 190 27.47 17.39 -14.30
N GLU A 191 28.01 17.10 -15.48
CA GLU A 191 27.34 16.23 -16.46
C GLU A 191 27.22 14.78 -15.99
N ARG A 192 28.23 14.25 -15.29
CA ARG A 192 28.17 12.89 -14.72
C ARG A 192 27.16 12.84 -13.58
N ARG A 193 27.12 13.87 -12.74
CA ARG A 193 26.13 14.01 -11.67
C ARG A 193 24.71 14.09 -12.21
N GLU A 194 24.50 14.85 -13.29
CA GLU A 194 23.21 14.95 -13.99
C GLU A 194 22.77 13.57 -14.48
N ARG A 195 23.64 12.80 -15.16
CA ARG A 195 23.32 11.43 -15.60
C ARG A 195 23.04 10.49 -14.44
N ALA A 196 23.84 10.55 -13.37
CA ALA A 196 23.68 9.72 -12.18
C ALA A 196 22.32 9.93 -11.51
N LEU A 197 21.93 11.20 -11.34
CA LEU A 197 20.63 11.58 -10.81
C LEU A 197 19.50 11.25 -11.78
N GLY A 198 19.76 11.27 -13.09
CA GLY A 198 18.83 10.78 -14.11
C GLY A 198 18.46 9.33 -13.84
N TYR A 199 19.44 8.44 -13.73
CA TYR A 199 19.20 7.03 -13.43
C TYR A 199 18.49 6.80 -12.09
N LEU A 200 18.83 7.56 -11.03
CA LEU A 200 18.10 7.48 -9.76
C LEU A 200 16.67 7.99 -9.85
N SER A 201 16.43 9.05 -10.63
CA SER A 201 15.10 9.61 -10.86
C SER A 201 14.23 8.63 -11.63
N ASP A 202 14.77 8.06 -12.70
CA ASP A 202 14.09 7.05 -13.52
C ASP A 202 13.72 5.84 -12.66
N TYR A 203 14.66 5.34 -11.84
CA TYR A 203 14.40 4.28 -10.86
C TYR A 203 13.28 4.67 -9.88
N ALA A 204 13.31 5.87 -9.30
CA ALA A 204 12.32 6.30 -8.31
C ALA A 204 10.92 6.47 -8.94
N CYS A 205 10.84 6.98 -10.16
CA CYS A 205 9.60 7.05 -10.92
C CYS A 205 9.06 5.65 -11.23
N GLN A 206 9.92 4.73 -11.64
CA GLN A 206 9.52 3.35 -11.88
C GLN A 206 9.07 2.64 -10.59
N LEU A 207 9.78 2.86 -9.48
CA LEU A 207 9.39 2.40 -8.16
C LEU A 207 8.00 2.92 -7.76
N ARG A 208 7.69 4.18 -8.10
CA ARG A 208 6.36 4.78 -7.89
C ARG A 208 5.31 4.11 -8.76
N ASP A 209 5.62 3.92 -10.04
CA ASP A 209 4.68 3.36 -11.00
C ASP A 209 4.39 1.87 -10.67
N GLU A 210 5.38 1.11 -10.20
CA GLU A 210 5.21 -0.25 -9.64
C GLU A 210 4.29 -0.25 -8.41
N CYS A 211 4.37 0.77 -7.55
CA CYS A 211 3.48 0.90 -6.39
C CYS A 211 2.06 1.35 -6.77
N GLN A 212 1.88 2.05 -7.89
CA GLN A 212 0.57 2.56 -8.32
C GLN A 212 -0.15 1.59 -9.27
N SER A 213 0.59 0.76 -10.01
CA SER A 213 0.02 -0.18 -10.97
C SER A 213 -0.28 -1.52 -10.30
N ASN A 214 -1.56 -1.81 -10.09
CA ASN A 214 -2.03 -3.09 -9.53
C ASN A 214 -1.70 -4.30 -10.41
N SER A 215 -1.25 -4.08 -11.64
CA SER A 215 -0.93 -5.19 -12.53
C SER A 215 0.40 -5.80 -12.12
N THR A 216 0.35 -7.02 -11.58
CA THR A 216 1.53 -7.91 -11.54
C THR A 216 2.22 -8.03 -12.90
N HIS A 217 1.48 -7.77 -14.00
CA HIS A 217 2.00 -7.64 -15.35
C HIS A 217 2.95 -6.45 -15.53
N SER A 218 2.60 -5.24 -15.07
CA SER A 218 3.47 -4.07 -15.18
C SER A 218 4.72 -4.21 -14.32
N VAL A 219 4.59 -4.82 -13.14
CA VAL A 219 5.75 -5.16 -12.28
C VAL A 219 6.68 -6.15 -12.99
N ARG A 220 6.11 -7.14 -13.70
CA ARG A 220 6.89 -8.14 -14.44
C ARG A 220 7.56 -7.57 -15.69
N GLU A 221 6.90 -6.65 -16.40
CA GLU A 221 7.47 -5.96 -17.56
C GLU A 221 8.53 -4.95 -17.14
N GLY A 222 8.28 -4.20 -16.07
CA GLY A 222 9.23 -3.25 -15.49
C GLY A 222 10.48 -3.92 -14.92
N LEU A 223 10.42 -5.21 -14.59
CA LEU A 223 11.51 -5.98 -14.01
C LEU A 223 12.80 -5.91 -14.85
N PHE A 224 12.64 -5.98 -16.18
CA PHE A 224 13.73 -5.96 -17.14
C PHE A 224 14.30 -4.56 -17.40
N ASP A 225 13.52 -3.50 -17.20
CA ASP A 225 13.97 -2.13 -17.50
C ASP A 225 14.74 -1.50 -16.32
N VAL A 226 14.35 -1.82 -15.07
CA VAL A 226 15.03 -1.32 -13.86
C VAL A 226 16.46 -1.84 -13.72
N GLU A 227 16.67 -3.15 -13.97
CA GLU A 227 18.00 -3.78 -13.82
C GLU A 227 19.02 -3.03 -14.69
N ASN A 228 18.61 -2.62 -15.89
CA ASN A 228 19.43 -1.79 -16.76
C ASN A 228 19.78 -0.42 -16.14
N GLY A 229 18.89 0.20 -15.37
CA GLY A 229 19.12 1.51 -14.75
C GLY A 229 20.12 1.45 -13.59
N ILE A 230 19.95 0.48 -12.68
CA ILE A 230 20.88 0.22 -11.56
C ILE A 230 22.25 -0.17 -12.10
N ASP A 231 22.31 -1.06 -13.10
CA ASP A 231 23.57 -1.53 -13.67
C ASP A 231 24.31 -0.39 -14.41
N ARG A 232 23.59 0.48 -15.13
CA ARG A 232 24.18 1.68 -15.74
C ARG A 232 24.75 2.63 -14.69
N LEU A 233 24.07 2.80 -13.56
CA LEU A 233 24.57 3.60 -12.44
C LEU A 233 25.83 2.97 -11.83
N ALA A 234 25.85 1.64 -11.64
CA ALA A 234 27.01 0.89 -11.15
C ALA A 234 28.21 1.03 -12.10
N GLN A 235 28.00 0.81 -13.39
CA GLN A 235 29.03 0.96 -14.42
C GLN A 235 29.61 2.38 -14.45
N MET A 236 28.75 3.39 -14.33
CA MET A 236 29.18 4.79 -14.29
C MET A 236 29.99 5.12 -13.02
N LEU A 237 29.67 4.50 -11.88
CA LEU A 237 30.45 4.63 -10.64
C LEU A 237 31.83 3.96 -10.76
N HIS A 238 31.94 2.84 -11.48
CA HIS A 238 33.19 2.09 -11.65
C HIS A 238 34.10 2.59 -12.79
N GLY A 239 33.55 3.19 -13.86
CA GLY A 239 34.32 3.69 -15.03
C GLY A 239 35.17 4.95 -14.78
N ILE A 240 35.65 5.18 -13.56
CA ILE A 240 36.45 6.34 -13.16
C ILE A 240 37.93 5.95 -13.06
N ASP A 241 38.57 5.62 -14.18
CA ASP A 241 39.94 5.08 -14.22
C ASP A 241 41.08 6.09 -13.94
N GLY A 242 40.84 7.16 -13.17
CA GLY A 242 41.94 8.10 -12.82
C GLY A 242 41.68 9.04 -11.65
N ALA A 243 40.42 9.36 -11.36
CA ALA A 243 40.03 10.12 -10.16
C ALA A 243 39.52 9.23 -9.01
N ALA A 244 39.44 7.90 -9.22
CA ALA A 244 38.92 6.94 -8.27
C ALA A 244 39.75 6.81 -6.99
N VAL A 245 41.07 6.97 -7.04
CA VAL A 245 41.94 6.78 -5.86
C VAL A 245 41.62 7.77 -4.73
N ALA A 246 41.25 9.02 -5.06
CA ALA A 246 40.88 10.02 -4.05
C ALA A 246 39.44 9.87 -3.52
N ARG A 247 38.60 9.05 -4.17
CA ARG A 247 37.16 8.90 -3.89
C ARG A 247 36.74 7.45 -3.64
N GLU A 248 37.71 6.56 -3.48
CA GLU A 248 37.50 5.12 -3.35
C GLU A 248 36.48 4.80 -2.26
N SER A 249 36.54 5.49 -1.11
CA SER A 249 35.61 5.26 -0.01
C SER A 249 34.17 5.67 -0.34
N THR A 250 33.94 6.72 -1.13
CA THR A 250 32.59 7.21 -1.44
C THR A 250 31.96 6.41 -2.56
N VAL A 251 32.76 6.00 -3.54
CA VAL A 251 32.35 5.10 -4.62
C VAL A 251 32.06 3.70 -4.05
N ALA A 252 32.90 3.17 -3.16
CA ALA A 252 32.65 1.90 -2.48
C ALA A 252 31.35 1.93 -1.67
N ALA A 253 31.12 3.00 -0.89
CA ALA A 253 29.87 3.17 -0.14
C ALA A 253 28.64 3.29 -1.08
N ALA A 254 28.78 3.97 -2.22
CA ALA A 254 27.72 4.07 -3.22
C ALA A 254 27.43 2.69 -3.87
N SER A 255 28.46 1.89 -4.14
CA SER A 255 28.31 0.55 -4.71
C SER A 255 27.66 -0.41 -3.70
N GLU A 256 28.06 -0.38 -2.43
CA GLU A 256 27.45 -1.17 -1.35
C GLU A 256 25.96 -0.81 -1.17
N THR A 257 25.64 0.49 -1.10
CA THR A 257 24.24 0.94 -1.00
C THR A 257 23.40 0.59 -2.23
N LEU A 258 24.01 0.51 -3.41
CA LEU A 258 23.34 0.07 -4.64
C LEU A 258 23.07 -1.44 -4.62
N ALA A 259 24.00 -2.25 -4.12
CA ALA A 259 23.80 -3.68 -3.93
C ALA A 259 22.69 -3.96 -2.89
N GLU A 260 22.68 -3.21 -1.78
CA GLU A 260 21.63 -3.29 -0.76
C GLU A 260 20.27 -2.85 -1.31
N LEU A 261 20.24 -1.80 -2.15
CA LEU A 261 19.02 -1.36 -2.84
C LEU A 261 18.47 -2.48 -3.73
N ASN A 262 19.34 -3.14 -4.50
CA ASN A 262 18.93 -4.23 -5.38
C ASN A 262 18.39 -5.44 -4.60
N ASP A 263 19.06 -5.84 -3.50
CA ASP A 263 18.59 -6.91 -2.63
C ASP A 263 17.21 -6.61 -2.03
N HIS A 264 16.98 -5.39 -1.56
CA HIS A 264 15.67 -4.99 -1.04
C HIS A 264 14.60 -4.91 -2.12
N ARG A 265 14.94 -4.46 -3.32
CA ARG A 265 14.04 -4.50 -4.47
C ARG A 265 13.63 -5.92 -4.79
N SER A 266 14.58 -6.85 -4.94
CA SER A 266 14.28 -8.26 -5.23
C SER A 266 13.36 -8.87 -4.18
N LYS A 267 13.57 -8.57 -2.89
CA LYS A 267 12.70 -9.01 -1.79
C LYS A 267 11.30 -8.40 -1.88
N ARG A 268 11.18 -7.08 -2.12
CA ARG A 268 9.90 -6.39 -2.29
C ARG A 268 9.13 -6.97 -3.48
N VAL A 269 9.77 -7.11 -4.63
CA VAL A 269 9.17 -7.66 -5.86
C VAL A 269 8.74 -9.11 -5.65
N THR A 270 9.56 -9.93 -5.00
CA THR A 270 9.18 -11.31 -4.64
C THR A 270 7.94 -11.32 -3.75
N ALA A 271 7.88 -10.44 -2.74
CA ALA A 271 6.71 -10.30 -1.89
C ALA A 271 5.47 -9.82 -2.66
N MET A 272 5.61 -8.91 -3.63
CA MET A 272 4.50 -8.46 -4.48
C MET A 272 4.00 -9.56 -5.43
N LEU A 273 4.89 -10.40 -5.96
CA LEU A 273 4.54 -11.52 -6.84
C LEU A 273 3.97 -12.72 -6.08
N PHE A 274 4.26 -12.83 -4.79
CA PHE A 274 3.73 -13.90 -3.93
C PHE A 274 2.24 -13.65 -3.64
N SER A 275 1.40 -14.28 -4.45
CA SER A 275 -0.06 -14.33 -4.28
C SER A 275 -0.52 -15.78 -4.18
N PHE A 276 -1.67 -15.99 -3.56
CA PHE A 276 -2.26 -17.33 -3.51
C PHE A 276 -2.70 -17.77 -4.92
N PRO A 277 -2.49 -19.04 -5.28
CA PRO A 277 -2.95 -19.56 -6.56
C PRO A 277 -4.49 -19.46 -6.65
N PRO A 278 -5.06 -19.28 -7.86
CA PRO A 278 -6.51 -19.21 -8.05
C PRO A 278 -7.30 -20.35 -7.37
N LEU A 279 -6.72 -21.55 -7.34
CA LEU A 279 -7.29 -22.72 -6.70
C LEU A 279 -7.59 -22.51 -5.21
N HIS A 280 -6.73 -21.79 -4.49
CA HIS A 280 -6.93 -21.49 -3.06
C HIS A 280 -8.21 -20.69 -2.81
N TRP A 281 -8.46 -19.67 -3.65
CA TRP A 281 -9.67 -18.86 -3.59
C TRP A 281 -10.93 -19.66 -3.89
N ILE A 282 -10.85 -20.56 -4.86
CA ILE A 282 -11.95 -21.48 -5.19
C ILE A 282 -12.26 -22.41 -4.01
N ILE A 283 -11.24 -22.95 -3.34
CA ILE A 283 -11.43 -23.82 -2.16
C ILE A 283 -12.12 -23.06 -1.03
N LEU A 284 -11.67 -21.85 -0.71
CA LEU A 284 -12.30 -21.01 0.32
C LEU A 284 -13.76 -20.68 -0.02
N ALA A 285 -14.04 -20.34 -1.28
CA ALA A 285 -15.40 -20.06 -1.74
C ALA A 285 -16.31 -21.29 -1.67
N LEU A 286 -15.82 -22.46 -2.07
CA LEU A 286 -16.57 -23.73 -1.99
C LEU A 286 -16.84 -24.14 -0.55
N LEU A 287 -15.88 -23.98 0.37
CA LEU A 287 -16.08 -24.26 1.79
C LEU A 287 -17.14 -23.33 2.41
N ALA A 288 -17.06 -22.03 2.12
CA ALA A 288 -18.05 -21.06 2.59
C ALA A 288 -19.45 -21.34 2.02
N ALA A 289 -19.56 -21.60 0.71
CA ALA A 289 -20.81 -21.96 0.06
C ALA A 289 -21.36 -23.29 0.60
N GLY A 290 -20.50 -24.27 0.88
CA GLY A 290 -20.88 -25.55 1.48
C GLY A 290 -21.50 -25.36 2.87
N LEU A 291 -20.87 -24.55 3.74
CA LEU A 291 -21.43 -24.26 5.07
C LEU A 291 -22.77 -23.53 5.01
N VAL A 292 -22.91 -22.56 4.11
CA VAL A 292 -24.20 -21.86 3.90
C VAL A 292 -25.26 -22.81 3.36
N THR A 293 -24.90 -23.70 2.44
CA THR A 293 -25.81 -24.71 1.90
C THR A 293 -26.26 -25.69 2.98
N ILE A 294 -25.33 -26.20 3.80
CA ILE A 294 -25.66 -27.11 4.91
C ILE A 294 -26.58 -26.42 5.91
N PHE A 295 -26.31 -25.15 6.27
CA PHE A 295 -27.21 -24.38 7.12
C PHE A 295 -28.63 -24.32 6.55
N LEU A 296 -28.78 -24.07 5.25
CA LEU A 296 -30.09 -24.03 4.60
C LEU A 296 -30.82 -25.37 4.63
N VAL A 297 -30.10 -26.48 4.41
CA VAL A 297 -30.68 -27.84 4.48
C VAL A 297 -31.15 -28.17 5.90
N GLU A 298 -30.33 -27.89 6.91
CA GLU A 298 -30.65 -28.17 8.31
C GLU A 298 -31.76 -27.25 8.85
N SER A 299 -31.86 -26.02 8.31
CA SER A 299 -32.86 -25.04 8.73
C SER A 299 -34.29 -25.38 8.31
N ASP A 300 -34.46 -26.27 7.34
CA ASP A 300 -35.75 -26.66 6.76
C ASP A 300 -36.47 -27.75 7.56
N GLU A 301 -35.81 -28.30 8.59
CA GLU A 301 -36.36 -29.41 9.38
C GLU A 301 -37.56 -28.98 10.25
N GLN A 302 -38.58 -29.85 10.34
CA GLN A 302 -39.78 -29.64 11.16
C GLN A 302 -39.47 -29.36 12.65
N VAL A 303 -38.33 -29.83 13.16
CA VAL A 303 -37.88 -29.57 14.55
C VAL A 303 -37.29 -28.16 14.69
N VAL A 304 -36.72 -27.59 13.62
CA VAL A 304 -36.20 -26.22 13.61
C VAL A 304 -37.31 -25.20 13.36
N GLN A 305 -38.47 -25.62 12.83
CA GLN A 305 -39.67 -24.77 12.71
C GLN A 305 -40.23 -24.26 14.05
N TYR A 306 -39.77 -24.79 15.19
CA TYR A 306 -40.07 -24.21 16.51
C TYR A 306 -39.36 -22.88 16.76
N LEU A 307 -38.25 -22.60 16.06
CA LEU A 307 -37.64 -21.28 16.06
C LEU A 307 -38.46 -20.36 15.17
N ASP A 308 -38.81 -19.17 15.69
CA ASP A 308 -39.46 -18.14 14.89
C ASP A 308 -38.68 -17.89 13.60
N SER A 309 -39.41 -17.79 12.48
CA SER A 309 -38.84 -17.53 11.16
C SER A 309 -37.89 -16.32 11.13
N LEU A 310 -38.09 -15.38 12.05
CA LEU A 310 -37.24 -14.21 12.27
C LEU A 310 -35.83 -14.57 12.79
N GLN A 311 -35.71 -15.52 13.72
CA GLN A 311 -34.41 -15.92 14.28
C GLN A 311 -33.55 -16.63 13.24
N LEU A 312 -34.17 -17.51 12.45
CA LEU A 312 -33.52 -18.27 11.39
C LEU A 312 -32.97 -17.36 10.27
N ARG A 313 -33.77 -16.36 9.86
CA ARG A 313 -33.32 -15.27 8.96
C ARG A 313 -32.15 -14.49 9.54
N GLY A 314 -32.18 -14.23 10.85
CA GLY A 314 -31.09 -13.56 11.57
C GLY A 314 -29.78 -14.34 11.51
N PHE A 315 -29.82 -15.66 11.77
CA PHE A 315 -28.64 -16.52 11.69
C PHE A 315 -28.09 -16.62 10.26
N PHE A 316 -28.96 -16.77 9.27
CA PHE A 316 -28.56 -16.77 7.86
C PHE A 316 -27.85 -15.47 7.47
N ALA A 317 -28.44 -14.32 7.81
CA ALA A 317 -27.84 -13.01 7.56
C ALA A 317 -26.49 -12.85 8.26
N ALA A 318 -26.35 -13.34 9.49
CA ALA A 318 -25.09 -13.32 10.23
C ALA A 318 -24.00 -14.17 9.57
N MET A 319 -24.34 -15.38 9.09
CA MET A 319 -23.39 -16.22 8.34
C MET A 319 -22.92 -15.52 7.06
N VAL A 320 -23.85 -14.95 6.29
CA VAL A 320 -23.51 -14.19 5.07
C VAL A 320 -22.66 -12.97 5.42
N ALA A 321 -22.90 -12.30 6.56
CA ALA A 321 -22.09 -11.19 7.04
C ALA A 321 -20.65 -11.59 7.35
N VAL A 322 -20.45 -12.72 8.02
CA VAL A 322 -19.09 -13.23 8.28
C VAL A 322 -18.39 -13.54 6.97
N CYS A 323 -19.06 -14.21 6.02
CA CYS A 323 -18.48 -14.49 4.71
C CYS A 323 -18.15 -13.21 3.93
N SER A 324 -19.07 -12.24 3.84
CA SER A 324 -18.86 -11.01 3.06
C SER A 324 -17.76 -10.12 3.64
N THR A 325 -17.78 -9.89 4.95
CA THR A 325 -16.76 -9.08 5.65
C THR A 325 -15.39 -9.71 5.53
N THR A 326 -15.31 -11.04 5.61
CA THR A 326 -14.05 -11.75 5.48
C THR A 326 -13.53 -11.75 4.05
N THR A 327 -14.38 -12.02 3.05
CA THR A 327 -14.00 -11.91 1.64
C THR A 327 -13.47 -10.51 1.33
N MET A 328 -14.11 -9.47 1.87
CA MET A 328 -13.61 -8.11 1.71
C MET A 328 -12.27 -7.90 2.41
N LEU A 329 -12.11 -8.34 3.66
CA LEU A 329 -10.84 -8.23 4.38
C LEU A 329 -9.70 -8.88 3.60
N VAL A 330 -9.95 -10.07 3.07
CA VAL A 330 -8.99 -10.82 2.25
C VAL A 330 -8.69 -10.09 0.95
N TYR A 331 -9.71 -9.51 0.31
CA TYR A 331 -9.56 -8.71 -0.91
C TYR A 331 -8.69 -7.46 -0.64
N ASP A 332 -8.96 -6.73 0.44
CA ASP A 332 -8.18 -5.57 0.88
C ASP A 332 -6.72 -5.95 1.19
N LEU A 333 -6.50 -7.04 1.93
CA LEU A 333 -5.16 -7.53 2.22
C LEU A 333 -4.42 -8.04 0.96
N ASN A 334 -5.16 -8.46 -0.08
CA ASN A 334 -4.57 -8.90 -1.32
C ASN A 334 -4.00 -7.74 -2.16
N GLU A 335 -4.48 -6.51 -1.96
CA GLU A 335 -4.02 -5.31 -2.68
C GLU A 335 -3.27 -4.34 -1.74
N PRO A 336 -1.93 -4.38 -1.66
CA PRO A 336 -1.17 -3.57 -0.70
C PRO A 336 -1.24 -2.05 -0.94
N PHE A 337 -1.56 -1.61 -2.17
CA PHE A 337 -1.44 -0.21 -2.58
C PHE A 337 -2.76 0.47 -3.01
N ILE A 338 -3.69 -0.24 -3.66
CA ILE A 338 -4.87 0.38 -4.33
C ILE A 338 -6.10 0.57 -3.44
N SER A 339 -5.85 0.89 -2.17
CA SER A 339 -6.84 1.49 -1.27
C SER A 339 -7.90 0.52 -0.74
N GLY A 340 -7.62 0.01 0.45
CA GLY A 340 -8.63 -0.21 1.47
C GLY A 340 -8.10 0.21 2.85
N ALA A 341 -8.77 -0.25 3.90
CA ALA A 341 -8.57 0.22 5.26
C ALA A 341 -7.15 -0.07 5.79
N PHE A 342 -6.47 -1.06 5.21
CA PHE A 342 -5.12 -1.48 5.57
C PHE A 342 -4.03 -0.99 4.61
N THR A 343 -4.31 0.04 3.80
CA THR A 343 -3.31 0.58 2.89
C THR A 343 -2.10 1.16 3.61
N ILE A 344 -1.03 1.32 2.82
CA ILE A 344 0.17 2.05 3.19
C ILE A 344 0.17 3.46 2.53
N PRO A 345 -0.76 4.39 2.87
CA PRO A 345 -0.78 5.72 2.28
C PRO A 345 0.44 6.60 2.59
N PRO A 346 1.15 6.52 3.76
CA PRO A 346 2.25 7.44 4.01
C PRO A 346 3.51 7.15 3.20
N LEU A 347 3.61 6.00 2.51
CA LEU A 347 4.82 5.67 1.74
C LEU A 347 4.77 6.19 0.31
N THR A 348 3.60 6.20 -0.33
CA THR A 348 3.45 6.79 -1.67
C THR A 348 3.75 8.29 -1.62
N GLU A 349 3.26 9.01 -0.62
CA GLU A 349 3.60 10.43 -0.41
C GLU A 349 5.10 10.66 -0.20
N GLN A 350 5.76 9.78 0.57
CA GLN A 350 7.20 9.87 0.79
C GLN A 350 8.02 9.59 -0.48
N LEU A 351 7.51 8.69 -1.32
CA LEU A 351 8.11 8.35 -2.60
C LEU A 351 7.93 9.48 -3.60
N ASP A 352 6.73 10.06 -3.71
CA ASP A 352 6.46 11.25 -4.53
C ASP A 352 7.35 12.43 -4.12
N HIS A 353 7.56 12.60 -2.81
CA HIS A 353 8.50 13.59 -2.30
C HIS A 353 9.96 13.29 -2.71
N VAL A 354 10.38 12.03 -2.78
CA VAL A 354 11.72 11.68 -3.28
C VAL A 354 11.84 11.93 -4.78
N CYS A 355 10.83 11.56 -5.56
CA CYS A 355 10.81 11.82 -7.01
C CYS A 355 10.89 13.33 -7.30
N SER A 356 10.05 14.14 -6.65
CA SER A 356 10.08 15.61 -6.82
C SER A 356 11.41 16.23 -6.40
N ILE A 357 12.07 15.71 -5.35
CA ILE A 357 13.43 16.12 -4.99
C ILE A 357 14.41 15.84 -6.13
N PHE A 358 14.39 14.63 -6.71
CA PHE A 358 15.30 14.27 -7.79
C PHE A 358 15.05 15.09 -9.05
N GLU A 359 13.78 15.33 -9.40
CA GLU A 359 13.40 16.21 -10.50
C GLU A 359 13.91 17.64 -10.29
N SER A 360 13.75 18.18 -9.07
CA SER A 360 14.23 19.52 -8.72
C SER A 360 15.76 19.64 -8.80
N ASP A 361 16.49 18.62 -8.35
CA ASP A 361 17.95 18.57 -8.46
C ASP A 361 18.40 18.48 -9.90
N LEU A 362 17.74 17.65 -10.72
CA LEU A 362 18.02 17.51 -12.14
C LEU A 362 17.78 18.82 -12.89
N GLN A 363 16.67 19.49 -12.60
CA GLN A 363 16.38 20.80 -13.19
C GLN A 363 17.44 21.83 -12.79
N ALA A 364 17.82 21.90 -11.51
CA ALA A 364 18.85 22.82 -11.05
C ALA A 364 20.23 22.56 -11.71
N LEU A 365 20.56 21.30 -11.98
CA LEU A 365 21.79 20.95 -12.71
C LEU A 365 21.72 21.32 -14.19
N LYS A 366 20.57 21.11 -14.84
CA LYS A 366 20.33 21.54 -16.24
C LYS A 366 20.46 23.06 -16.38
N GLU A 367 19.85 23.82 -15.47
CA GLU A 367 19.93 25.29 -15.45
C GLU A 367 21.38 25.77 -15.31
N ARG A 368 22.16 25.18 -14.39
CA ARG A 368 23.59 25.49 -14.23
C ARG A 368 24.39 25.19 -15.50
N ARG A 369 24.14 24.06 -16.14
CA ARG A 369 24.81 23.68 -17.39
C ARG A 369 24.52 24.66 -18.53
N HIS A 370 23.30 25.18 -18.61
CA HIS A 370 22.94 26.23 -19.57
C HIS A 370 23.62 27.57 -19.25
N SER A 371 23.69 27.95 -17.97
CA SER A 371 24.38 29.17 -17.53
C SER A 371 25.88 29.15 -17.88
N ASP A 372 26.59 28.06 -17.57
CA ASP A 372 28.02 27.92 -17.86
C ASP A 372 28.32 27.97 -19.38
N ARG A 373 27.42 27.42 -20.22
CA ARG A 373 27.56 27.51 -21.68
C ARG A 373 27.38 28.93 -22.18
N GLY A 374 26.41 29.67 -21.64
CA GLY A 374 26.17 31.07 -21.98
C GLY A 374 27.31 32.00 -21.54
N GLU A 375 27.89 31.76 -20.36
CA GLU A 375 29.07 32.50 -19.90
C GLU A 375 30.30 32.19 -20.74
N ARG A 376 30.58 30.92 -21.10
CA ARG A 376 31.71 30.61 -21.99
C ARG A 376 31.59 31.25 -23.37
N GLN A 377 30.38 31.43 -23.88
CA GLN A 377 30.15 32.19 -25.13
C GLN A 377 30.31 33.70 -24.97
N ARG A 378 30.17 34.26 -23.75
CA ARG A 378 30.43 35.68 -23.48
C ARG A 378 31.88 35.96 -23.05
N SER A 379 32.53 35.02 -22.37
CA SER A 379 33.88 35.15 -21.83
C SER A 379 34.99 34.92 -22.85
N THR A 380 34.67 34.59 -24.11
CA THR A 380 35.63 34.75 -25.21
C THR A 380 35.97 36.21 -25.49
N ASP A 381 35.23 37.18 -24.94
CA ASP A 381 35.50 38.62 -25.09
C ASP A 381 35.95 39.33 -23.81
N THR A 382 36.07 38.65 -22.66
CA THR A 382 36.52 39.35 -21.44
C THR A 382 37.12 38.41 -20.41
N THR A 383 38.44 38.54 -20.22
CA THR A 383 39.22 37.86 -19.19
C THR A 383 38.83 38.33 -17.78
N THR A 384 38.69 37.33 -16.88
CA THR A 384 38.84 37.40 -15.41
C THR A 384 37.68 37.94 -14.58
N SER A 385 36.99 37.05 -13.86
CA SER A 385 36.80 37.18 -12.41
C SER A 385 36.15 35.89 -11.84
N MET A 386 36.82 35.30 -10.84
CA MET A 386 36.42 34.05 -10.19
C MET A 386 35.40 34.29 -9.07
N ALA A 387 34.23 33.66 -9.15
CA ALA A 387 33.31 33.52 -8.01
C ALA A 387 32.94 32.03 -7.83
N ASN A 388 33.71 31.36 -6.98
CA ASN A 388 33.56 29.95 -6.64
C ASN A 388 32.44 29.82 -5.58
N GLN A 389 31.27 29.28 -5.94
CA GLN A 389 30.14 29.13 -5.02
C GLN A 389 30.17 27.78 -4.28
N ASP A 390 30.30 27.88 -2.95
CA ASP A 390 30.72 26.89 -1.95
C ASP A 390 29.72 25.74 -1.63
N TRP A 391 28.77 25.43 -2.51
CA TRP A 391 27.68 24.49 -2.18
C TRP A 391 28.11 23.02 -2.13
N GLY A 392 29.26 22.66 -2.73
CA GLY A 392 29.76 21.29 -2.77
C GLY A 392 30.55 20.87 -1.54
N THR A 393 31.25 21.80 -0.88
CA THR A 393 32.23 21.47 0.17
C THR A 393 31.55 21.02 1.46
N GLN A 394 30.50 21.72 1.91
CA GLN A 394 29.79 21.37 3.15
C GLN A 394 29.09 20.01 3.07
N GLN A 395 28.42 19.69 1.96
CA GLN A 395 27.74 18.40 1.78
C GLN A 395 28.75 17.25 1.67
N THR A 396 29.87 17.48 0.97
CA THR A 396 30.94 16.49 0.82
C THR A 396 31.63 16.22 2.16
N VAL A 397 31.94 17.26 2.95
CA VAL A 397 32.50 17.14 4.29
C VAL A 397 31.54 16.41 5.23
N TYR A 398 30.24 16.73 5.19
CA TYR A 398 29.22 16.04 5.99
C TYR A 398 29.12 14.55 5.62
N PHE A 399 29.18 14.21 4.33
CA PHE A 399 29.17 12.82 3.87
C PHE A 399 30.40 12.04 4.35
N HIS A 400 31.61 12.58 4.16
CA HIS A 400 32.85 11.93 4.62
C HIS A 400 32.94 11.81 6.14
N LEU A 401 32.40 12.77 6.88
CA LEU A 401 32.26 12.69 8.34
C LEU A 401 31.30 11.55 8.75
N LEU A 402 30.27 11.25 7.98
CA LEU A 402 29.27 10.21 8.28
C LEU A 402 29.65 8.80 7.84
N THR A 403 30.50 8.67 6.82
CA THR A 403 30.89 7.38 6.21
C THR A 403 32.33 6.96 6.50
N GLY A 404 33.20 7.87 6.96
CA GLY A 404 34.57 7.52 7.37
C GLY A 404 34.65 6.74 8.69
N LYS A 405 35.85 6.25 9.05
CA LYS A 405 36.12 5.53 10.33
C LYS A 405 35.68 6.30 11.60
N SER A 406 35.54 7.62 11.50
CA SER A 406 35.06 8.50 12.58
C SER A 406 33.54 8.65 12.63
N GLY A 407 32.79 8.12 11.67
CA GLY A 407 31.35 8.32 11.52
C GLY A 407 30.52 7.82 12.70
N SER A 408 30.96 6.75 13.38
CA SER A 408 30.33 6.28 14.62
C SER A 408 30.45 7.32 15.75
N ARG A 409 31.59 8.00 15.88
CA ARG A 409 31.82 9.05 16.89
C ARG A 409 31.01 10.31 16.58
N ILE A 410 30.87 10.65 15.30
CA ILE A 410 30.12 11.85 14.86
C ILE A 410 28.60 11.62 14.97
N ARG A 411 28.11 10.41 14.69
CA ARG A 411 26.71 10.03 14.98
C ARG A 411 26.42 10.11 16.47
N MET A 412 27.31 9.57 17.31
CA MET A 412 27.19 9.66 18.77
C MET A 412 27.16 11.12 19.25
N LEU A 413 28.02 11.99 18.71
CA LEU A 413 28.01 13.42 19.04
C LEU A 413 26.73 14.12 18.57
N GLY A 414 26.23 13.77 17.38
CA GLY A 414 24.96 14.27 16.85
C GLY A 414 23.78 13.89 17.74
N ASP A 415 23.74 12.65 18.23
CA ASP A 415 22.71 12.16 19.15
C ASP A 415 22.78 12.85 20.51
N ILE A 416 23.97 13.10 21.04
CA ILE A 416 24.18 13.87 22.28
C ILE A 416 23.65 15.30 22.10
N VAL A 417 23.98 15.97 21.00
CA VAL A 417 23.51 17.34 20.70
C VAL A 417 21.99 17.36 20.52
N ALA A 418 21.42 16.37 19.84
CA ALA A 418 19.97 16.24 19.65
C ALA A 418 19.25 16.04 21.00
N GLN A 419 19.74 15.16 21.86
CA GLN A 419 19.20 14.96 23.21
C GLN A 419 19.32 16.22 24.07
N MET A 420 20.45 16.93 23.98
CA MET A 420 20.66 18.19 24.71
C MET A 420 19.66 19.25 24.25
N ARG A 421 19.39 19.34 22.95
CA ARG A 421 18.38 20.25 22.37
C ARG A 421 16.96 19.90 22.84
N ILE A 422 16.63 18.61 22.94
CA ILE A 422 15.33 18.16 23.49
C ILE A 422 15.20 18.55 24.96
N ARG A 423 16.24 18.34 25.78
CA ARG A 423 16.25 18.74 27.19
C ARG A 423 16.10 20.25 27.36
N VAL A 424 16.79 21.06 26.56
CA VAL A 424 16.66 22.52 26.56
C VAL A 424 15.23 22.95 26.18
N ARG A 425 14.62 22.32 25.17
CA ARG A 425 13.23 22.60 24.78
C ARG A 425 12.23 22.24 25.88
N ARG A 426 12.41 21.10 26.56
CA ARG A 426 11.58 20.71 27.71
C ARG A 426 11.73 21.69 28.88
N GLY A 427 12.96 22.11 29.18
CA GLY A 427 13.25 23.12 30.19
C GLY A 427 12.57 24.46 29.89
N ARG A 428 12.67 24.96 28.65
CA ARG A 428 11.97 26.19 28.23
C ARG A 428 10.45 26.09 28.40
N ARG A 429 9.85 24.98 27.95
CA ARG A 429 8.41 24.75 28.14
C ARG A 429 7.98 24.71 29.61
N ALA A 430 8.80 24.13 30.49
CA ALA A 430 8.53 24.12 31.93
C ALA A 430 8.62 25.53 32.53
N VAL A 431 9.61 26.33 32.13
CA VAL A 431 9.75 27.73 32.56
C VAL A 431 8.57 28.57 32.07
N ASP A 432 8.16 28.43 30.81
CA ASP A 432 7.02 29.14 30.24
C ASP A 432 5.71 28.77 30.95
N ALA A 433 5.51 27.47 31.24
CA ALA A 433 4.36 27.00 32.01
C ALA A 433 4.31 27.60 33.43
N SER A 434 5.46 27.66 34.12
CA SER A 434 5.57 28.30 35.43
C SER A 434 5.27 29.80 35.37
N ARG A 435 5.73 30.49 34.31
CA ARG A 435 5.46 31.91 34.10
C ARG A 435 3.97 32.19 33.91
N ILE A 436 3.28 31.34 33.14
CA ILE A 436 1.82 31.44 32.93
C ILE A 436 1.06 31.24 34.24
N ARG A 437 1.45 30.26 35.08
CA ARG A 437 0.84 30.03 36.40
C ARG A 437 1.01 31.24 37.32
N LEU A 438 2.20 31.83 37.34
CA LEU A 438 2.51 33.02 38.14
C LEU A 438 1.70 34.26 37.68
N GLN A 439 1.51 34.42 36.37
CA GLN A 439 0.66 35.48 35.83
C GLN A 439 -0.82 35.28 36.18
N ARG A 440 -1.33 34.04 36.16
CA ARG A 440 -2.70 33.73 36.60
C ARG A 440 -2.90 34.02 38.09
N ALA A 441 -1.95 33.63 38.95
CA ALA A 441 -1.99 33.92 40.38
C ALA A 441 -1.96 35.43 40.68
N LYS A 442 -1.15 36.21 39.94
CA LYS A 442 -1.13 37.68 40.07
C LYS A 442 -2.46 38.31 39.64
N ARG A 443 -3.17 37.74 38.66
CA ARG A 443 -4.48 38.23 38.23
C ARG A 443 -5.56 37.92 39.26
N SER A 444 -5.57 36.74 39.87
CA SER A 444 -6.56 36.41 40.91
C SER A 444 -6.44 37.29 42.16
N LEU A 445 -5.23 37.71 42.53
CA LEU A 445 -5.01 38.61 43.66
C LEU A 445 -5.46 40.07 43.41
N ARG A 446 -5.53 40.52 42.15
CA ARG A 446 -6.01 41.87 41.81
C ARG A 446 -7.52 42.00 41.69
N VAL A 447 -8.24 40.88 41.60
CA VAL A 447 -9.71 40.87 41.45
C VAL A 447 -10.41 40.75 42.82
N GLY A 448 -9.66 40.36 43.87
CA GLY A 448 -10.17 40.25 45.24
C GLY A 448 -9.78 41.38 46.19
N ALA A 449 -9.05 42.39 45.70
CA ALA A 449 -8.75 43.64 46.40
C ALA A 449 -9.38 44.79 45.61
#